data_AF-A0A6P0TAA7-F1
#
_entry.id   AF-A0A6P0TAA7-F1
#
_cell.length_a   1.000
_cell.length_b   1.000
_cell.length_c   1.000
_cell.angle_alpha   90.00
_cell.angle_beta   90.00
_cell.angle_gamma   90.00
#
_symmetry.space_group_name_H-M   'P 1'
#
loop_
_entity.id
_entity.type
_entity.pdbx_description
1 polymer ?
#
loop_
_entity_poly.entity_id
_entity_poly.type
_entity_poly.pdbx_seq_one_letter_code
_entity_poly.pdbx_strand_id
1 'polypeptide(L)'
;MPRLPSYKTGGYHPEKLTQELDKIYPQIMTKIRFELSAKPSKAQKEKEGKSGFVPVKARWVIERTNSWMERCKSLVKNFERTLEHGNTKISLCFVRLMLKRLAAA
;
A
#
# COMPACT_ATOMS: atom_id res chain seq x y z
N MET A 1 9.88 -0.09 12.16
CA MET A 1 9.06 0.80 11.32
C MET A 1 8.31 -0.02 10.27
N PRO A 2 7.05 0.31 9.95
CA PRO A 2 6.28 -0.43 8.95
C PRO A 2 6.86 -0.19 7.55
N ARG A 3 7.09 -1.27 6.80
CA ARG A 3 7.45 -1.20 5.38
C ARG A 3 6.19 -0.86 4.59
N LEU A 4 6.23 0.19 3.78
CA LEU A 4 5.18 0.50 2.83
C LEU A 4 5.66 0.07 1.44
N PRO A 5 5.34 -1.15 0.99
CA PRO A 5 5.67 -1.57 -0.36
C PRO A 5 4.89 -0.69 -1.35
N SER A 6 5.60 0.18 -2.07
CA SER A 6 5.01 0.98 -3.13
C SER A 6 5.00 0.16 -4.41
N TYR A 7 3.80 -0.14 -4.91
CA TYR A 7 3.65 -0.78 -6.22
C TYR A 7 3.53 0.32 -7.26
N LYS A 8 4.37 0.25 -8.29
CA LYS A 8 4.36 1.17 -9.43
C LYS A 8 3.04 1.03 -10.20
N THR A 9 1.99 1.71 -9.75
CA THR A 9 0.83 2.12 -10.55
C THR A 9 1.17 3.50 -11.12
N GLY A 10 1.59 3.55 -12.38
CA GLY A 10 1.73 4.78 -13.18
C GLY A 10 2.45 5.97 -12.51
N GLY A 11 3.74 6.17 -12.80
CA GLY A 11 4.29 7.52 -12.96
C GLY A 11 5.34 8.03 -11.97
N TYR A 12 5.40 7.57 -10.72
CA TYR A 12 6.30 8.20 -9.73
C TYR A 12 7.53 7.35 -9.43
N HIS A 13 8.73 7.88 -9.73
CA HIS A 13 10.00 7.31 -9.32
C HIS A 13 10.21 7.57 -7.80
N PRO A 14 10.69 6.60 -7.01
CA PRO A 14 10.90 6.77 -5.57
C PRO A 14 11.78 7.99 -5.23
N GLU A 15 12.76 8.29 -6.08
CA GLU A 15 13.63 9.47 -5.95
C GLU A 15 12.83 10.77 -6.05
N LYS A 16 11.93 10.88 -7.04
CA LYS A 16 11.07 12.05 -7.20
C LYS A 16 10.14 12.23 -6.01
N LEU A 17 9.57 11.13 -5.51
CA LEU A 17 8.73 11.17 -4.30
C LEU A 17 9.53 11.61 -3.09
N THR A 18 10.75 11.10 -2.94
CA THR A 18 11.65 11.46 -1.85
C THR A 18 11.96 12.96 -1.86
N GLN A 19 12.34 13.50 -3.03
CA GLN A 19 12.64 14.92 -3.19
C GLN A 19 11.44 15.83 -2.89
N GLU A 20 10.25 15.49 -3.36
CA GLU A 20 9.06 16.31 -3.10
C GLU A 20 8.58 16.20 -1.66
N LEU A 21 8.68 15.02 -1.04
CA LEU A 21 8.29 14.83 0.35
C LEU A 21 9.24 15.51 1.33
N ASP A 22 10.54 15.53 1.03
CA ASP A 22 11.55 16.20 1.86
C ASP A 22 11.28 17.71 1.99
N LYS A 23 10.85 18.36 0.89
CA LYS A 23 10.45 19.78 0.88
C LYS A 23 9.28 20.08 1.82
N ILE A 24 8.34 19.14 1.95
CA ILE A 24 7.12 19.32 2.76
C ILE A 24 7.39 18.95 4.21
N TYR A 25 8.15 17.87 4.42
CA TYR A 25 8.39 17.32 5.74
C TYR A 25 9.81 16.72 5.83
N PRO A 26 10.83 17.50 6.23
CA PRO A 26 12.24 17.10 6.17
C PRO A 26 12.58 15.84 6.98
N GLN A 27 11.82 15.57 8.05
CA GLN A 27 12.00 14.36 8.87
C GLN A 27 11.22 13.15 8.34
N ILE A 28 10.49 13.24 7.22
CA ILE A 28 9.64 12.15 6.70
C ILE A 28 10.45 10.89 6.40
N MET A 29 11.67 11.03 5.88
CA MET A 29 12.52 9.90 5.50
C MET A 29 13.02 9.10 6.70
N THR A 30 13.00 9.68 7.90
CA THR A 30 13.26 8.93 9.14
C THR A 30 12.11 8.01 9.50
N LYS A 31 10.89 8.29 9.00
CA LYS A 31 9.63 7.62 9.35
C LYS A 31 9.15 6.61 8.31
N ILE A 32 9.51 6.80 7.04
CA ILE A 32 9.08 5.95 5.93
C ILE A 32 10.26 5.41 5.14
N ARG A 33 10.11 4.19 4.60
CA ARG A 33 11.05 3.59 3.67
C ARG A 33 10.32 3.18 2.41
N PHE A 34 10.79 3.68 1.27
CA PHE A 34 10.34 3.20 -0.03
C PHE A 34 11.16 1.98 -0.44
N GLU A 35 10.47 0.89 -0.78
CA GLU A 35 11.08 -0.28 -1.37
C GLU A 35 10.33 -0.59 -2.65
N LEU A 36 11.06 -0.66 -3.77
CA LEU A 36 10.49 -1.05 -5.04
C LEU A 36 10.36 -2.58 -5.06
N SER A 37 9.14 -3.08 -5.24
CA SER A 37 8.96 -4.52 -5.43
C SER A 37 9.68 -4.98 -6.70
N ALA A 38 10.42 -6.10 -6.60
CA ALA A 38 11.11 -6.69 -7.74
C ALA A 38 10.10 -7.16 -8.79
N LYS A 39 9.96 -6.36 -9.86
CA LYS A 39 9.17 -6.72 -11.03
C LYS A 39 10.06 -7.50 -11.99
N PRO A 40 9.65 -8.70 -12.46
CA PRO A 40 10.45 -9.45 -13.42
C PRO A 40 10.63 -8.64 -14.70
N SER A 41 11.88 -8.48 -15.14
CA SER A 41 12.22 -7.82 -16.40
C SER A 41 11.73 -8.63 -17.60
N LYS A 42 11.68 -8.02 -18.79
CA LYS A 42 11.26 -8.72 -20.02
C LYS A 42 12.13 -9.96 -20.28
N ALA A 43 13.46 -9.83 -20.14
CA ALA A 43 14.40 -10.93 -20.31
C ALA A 43 14.23 -12.03 -19.25
N GLN A 44 13.91 -11.69 -18.00
CA GLN A 44 13.62 -12.68 -16.96
C GLN A 44 12.33 -13.46 -17.26
N LYS A 45 11.29 -12.78 -17.74
CA LYS A 45 10.04 -13.43 -18.14
C LYS A 45 10.23 -14.39 -19.31
N GLU A 46 11.01 -13.99 -20.32
CA GLU A 46 11.34 -14.82 -21.47
C GLU A 46 12.11 -16.08 -21.07
N LYS A 47 13.11 -15.95 -20.17
CA LYS A 47 13.82 -17.11 -19.60
C LYS A 47 12.91 -18.06 -18.81
N GLU A 48 11.89 -17.53 -18.14
CA GLU A 48 10.90 -18.32 -17.39
C GLU A 48 9.76 -18.87 -18.29
N GLY A 49 9.78 -18.62 -19.60
CA GLY A 49 8.72 -19.02 -20.52
C GLY A 49 7.37 -18.33 -20.28
N LYS A 50 7.35 -17.22 -19.52
CA LYS A 50 6.13 -16.50 -19.15
C LYS A 50 5.87 -15.38 -20.14
N SER A 51 4.72 -15.43 -20.82
CA SER A 51 4.23 -14.33 -21.65
C SER A 51 3.20 -13.49 -20.90
N GLY A 52 3.11 -12.20 -21.23
CA GLY A 52 2.09 -11.31 -20.68
C GLY A 52 2.33 -10.77 -19.26
N PHE A 53 1.22 -10.51 -18.56
CA PHE A 53 1.21 -9.93 -17.22
C PHE A 53 1.54 -11.00 -16.17
N VAL A 54 2.66 -10.81 -15.46
CA VAL A 54 3.07 -11.68 -14.35
C VAL A 54 2.86 -10.89 -13.05
N PRO A 55 1.89 -11.26 -12.21
CA PRO A 55 1.66 -10.61 -10.93
C PRO A 55 2.89 -10.73 -10.02
N VAL A 56 3.20 -9.65 -9.29
CA VAL A 56 4.23 -9.69 -8.24
C VAL A 56 3.73 -10.57 -7.09
N LYS A 57 4.61 -11.41 -6.53
CA LYS A 57 4.28 -12.26 -5.37
C LYS A 57 3.71 -11.39 -4.24
N ALA A 58 2.64 -11.88 -3.59
CA ALA A 58 1.90 -11.20 -2.51
C ALA A 58 1.19 -9.88 -2.85
N ARG A 59 1.17 -9.43 -4.13
CA ARG A 59 0.42 -8.22 -4.53
C ARG A 59 -1.07 -8.28 -4.18
N TRP A 60 -1.67 -9.48 -4.31
CA TRP A 60 -3.08 -9.70 -4.00
C TRP A 60 -3.43 -9.37 -2.54
N VAL A 61 -2.50 -9.52 -1.59
CA VAL A 61 -2.74 -9.24 -0.17
C VAL A 61 -3.02 -7.76 0.02
N ILE A 62 -2.27 -6.91 -0.66
CA ILE A 62 -2.36 -5.46 -0.55
C ILE A 62 -3.58 -4.94 -1.27
N GLU A 63 -3.82 -5.39 -2.50
CA GLU A 63 -5.02 -5.02 -3.24
C GLU A 63 -6.29 -5.45 -2.50
N ARG A 64 -6.29 -6.65 -1.90
CA ARG A 64 -7.40 -7.13 -1.07
C ARG A 64 -7.57 -6.28 0.20
N THR A 65 -6.48 -5.95 0.88
CA THR A 65 -6.51 -5.07 2.06
C THR A 65 -7.07 -3.69 1.72
N ASN A 66 -6.65 -3.11 0.60
CA ASN A 66 -7.19 -1.84 0.08
C ASN A 66 -8.68 -1.95 -0.23
N SER A 67 -9.13 -3.03 -0.89
CA SER A 67 -10.55 -3.24 -1.19
C SER A 67 -11.43 -3.29 0.08
N TRP A 68 -10.91 -3.78 1.20
CA TRP A 68 -11.64 -3.78 2.47
C TRP A 68 -11.73 -2.38 3.07
N MET A 69 -10.66 -1.58 2.96
CA MET A 69 -10.65 -0.19 3.41
C MET A 69 -11.59 0.67 2.56
N GLU A 70 -11.62 0.49 1.23
CA GLU A 70 -12.53 1.22 0.33
C GLU A 70 -14.02 0.95 0.65
N ARG A 71 -14.35 -0.25 1.12
CA ARG A 71 -15.72 -0.58 1.57
C ARG A 71 -16.08 0.09 2.90
N CYS A 72 -15.11 0.59 3.65
CA CYS A 72 -15.34 1.32 4.89
C CYS A 72 -15.50 2.81 4.59
N LYS A 73 -16.76 3.27 4.46
CA LYS A 73 -17.10 4.67 4.13
C LYS A 73 -16.40 5.71 5.03
N SER A 74 -16.11 5.38 6.28
CA SER A 74 -15.42 6.27 7.23
C SER A 74 -13.97 6.60 6.84
N LEU A 75 -13.34 5.76 6.01
CA LEU A 75 -11.96 5.92 5.53
C LEU A 75 -11.89 6.56 4.14
N VAL A 76 -13.02 6.83 3.48
CA VAL A 76 -13.04 7.44 2.15
C VAL A 76 -12.35 8.81 2.23
N LYS A 77 -11.34 9.03 1.38
CA LYS A 77 -10.50 10.25 1.28
C LYS A 77 -9.68 10.63 2.51
N ASN A 78 -9.72 9.86 3.60
CA ASN A 78 -9.06 10.14 4.87
C ASN A 78 -9.19 11.60 5.34
N PHE A 79 -10.27 11.90 6.05
CA PHE A 79 -10.55 13.25 6.55
C PHE A 79 -9.90 13.56 7.92
N GLU A 80 -9.02 12.68 8.41
CA GLU A 80 -8.42 12.86 9.74
C GLU A 80 -7.38 13.97 9.75
N ARG A 81 -7.47 14.83 10.78
CA ARG A 81 -6.55 15.95 10.96
C ARG A 81 -5.17 15.52 11.49
N THR A 82 -5.11 14.40 12.20
CA THR A 82 -3.86 13.87 12.79
C THR A 82 -3.63 12.43 12.35
N LEU A 83 -2.36 12.03 12.29
CA LEU A 83 -1.96 10.66 11.97
C LEU A 83 -2.49 9.65 12.99
N GLU A 84 -2.52 10.02 14.27
CA GLU A 84 -3.04 9.17 15.35
C GLU A 84 -4.52 8.80 15.14
N HIS A 85 -5.35 9.79 14.77
CA HIS A 85 -6.76 9.52 14.49
C HIS A 85 -6.93 8.68 13.21
N GLY A 86 -6.12 8.96 12.17
CA GLY A 86 -6.06 8.14 10.96
C GLY A 86 -5.77 6.67 11.25
N ASN A 87 -4.72 6.40 12.04
CA ASN A 87 -4.33 5.05 12.45
C ASN A 87 -5.42 4.35 13.27
N THR A 88 -6.07 5.09 14.17
CA THR A 88 -7.19 4.58 14.98
C THR A 88 -8.36 4.16 14.10
N LYS A 89 -8.74 4.98 13.10
CA LYS A 89 -9.82 4.64 12.16
C LYS A 89 -9.49 3.43 11.30
N ILE A 90 -8.25 3.29 10.83
CA ILE A 90 -7.81 2.10 10.09
C ILE A 90 -7.98 0.87 10.98
N SER A 91 -7.49 0.91 12.22
CA SER A 91 -7.61 -0.20 13.18
C SER A 91 -9.08 -0.58 13.43
N LEU A 92 -9.94 0.41 13.65
CA LEU A 92 -11.38 0.21 13.84
C LEU A 92 -12.05 -0.45 12.61
N CYS A 93 -11.64 -0.07 11.40
CA CYS A 93 -12.12 -0.70 10.16
C CYS A 93 -11.84 -2.20 10.13
N PHE A 94 -10.61 -2.62 10.49
CA PHE A 94 -10.24 -4.03 10.52
C PHE A 94 -10.91 -4.80 11.66
N VAL A 95 -11.07 -4.19 12.84
CA VAL A 95 -11.85 -4.78 13.94
C VAL A 95 -13.29 -5.03 13.49
N ARG A 96 -13.95 -4.04 12.87
CA ARG A 96 -15.30 -4.20 12.30
C ARG A 96 -15.37 -5.31 11.25
N LEU A 97 -14.36 -5.44 10.39
CA LEU A 97 -14.27 -6.52 9.41
C LEU A 97 -14.18 -7.89 10.09
N MET A 98 -13.33 -8.03 11.12
CA MET A 98 -13.18 -9.26 11.88
C MET A 98 -14.46 -9.65 12.61
N LEU A 99 -15.10 -8.70 13.30
CA LEU A 99 -16.38 -8.91 13.98
C LEU A 99 -17.47 -9.41 13.02
N LYS A 100 -17.57 -8.83 11.83
CA LYS A 100 -18.52 -9.30 10.80
C LYS A 100 -18.27 -10.73 10.34
N ARG A 101 -17.00 -11.15 10.27
CA ARG A 101 -16.63 -12.51 9.89
C ARG A 101 -16.93 -13.51 11.00
N LEU A 102 -16.67 -13.12 12.25
CA LEU A 102 -16.99 -13.95 13.41
C LEU A 102 -18.49 -14.14 13.58
N ALA A 103 -19.30 -13.09 13.34
CA ALA A 103 -20.75 -13.19 13.42
C ALA A 103 -21.41 -13.94 12.25
N ALA A 104 -20.68 -14.14 11.14
CA ALA A 104 -21.13 -14.89 9.98
C ALA A 104 -20.59 -16.34 9.96
N ALA A 105 -19.80 -16.72 10.95
CA ALA A 105 -19.30 -18.07 11.19
C ALA A 105 -20.26 -18.81 12.12
#